data_AF-A0A4P5ZDY5-F1
#
_entry.id   AF-A0A4P5ZDY5-F1
#
_cell.length_a   1.000
_cell.length_b   1.000
_cell.length_c   1.000
_cell.angle_alpha   90.00
_cell.angle_beta   90.00
_cell.angle_gamma   90.00
#
_symmetry.space_group_name_H-M   'P 1'
#
loop_
_entity.id
_entity.type
_entity.pdbx_description
1 polymer ?
#
loop_
_entity_poly.entity_id
_entity_poly.type
_entity_poly.pdbx_seq_one_letter_code
_entity_poly.pdbx_strand_id
1 'polypeptide(L)'
;MKLGMGKIQNINNHIDNLEPEKIAVCSVVKAELFYGSMKSNNPKKNLNLQKSFLSQFVSLPFDDSCAEIYCHRFVIYPIIDLLQKKSML
;
A
#
# COMPACT_ATOMS: atom_id res chain seq x y z
N MET A 1 9.61 2.38 15.61
CA MET A 1 8.39 2.78 14.86
C MET A 1 7.31 1.73 15.10
N LYS A 2 6.11 2.08 15.59
CA LYS A 2 5.10 1.04 15.92
C LYS A 2 4.34 0.60 14.67
N LEU A 3 4.74 -0.53 14.10
CA LEU A 3 4.05 -1.25 13.02
C LEU A 3 2.72 -1.81 13.56
N GLY A 4 1.60 -1.28 13.05
CA GLY A 4 0.25 -1.71 13.41
C GLY A 4 -0.18 -2.92 12.60
N MET A 5 -0.61 -3.98 13.30
CA MET A 5 -1.15 -5.27 12.84
C MET A 5 -0.11 -6.35 12.53
N GLY A 6 -0.14 -7.44 13.31
CA GLY A 6 0.69 -8.64 13.13
C GLY A 6 2.11 -8.49 13.70
N LYS A 7 2.32 -8.97 14.93
CA LYS A 7 3.57 -8.77 15.68
C LYS A 7 4.63 -9.78 15.24
N ILE A 8 5.41 -9.46 14.20
CA ILE A 8 6.64 -10.21 13.87
C ILE A 8 7.82 -9.37 14.34
N GLN A 9 8.35 -9.71 15.51
CA GLN A 9 9.37 -8.90 16.21
C GLN A 9 10.63 -8.65 15.37
N ASN A 10 11.05 -9.62 14.55
CA ASN A 10 12.21 -9.46 13.68
C ASN A 10 12.00 -8.37 12.61
N ILE A 11 10.80 -8.28 12.03
CA ILE A 11 10.52 -7.32 10.96
C ILE A 11 10.53 -5.90 11.51
N ASN A 12 10.00 -5.70 12.71
CA ASN A 12 10.02 -4.38 13.37
C ASN A 12 11.45 -3.90 13.64
N ASN A 13 12.32 -4.78 14.13
CA ASN A 13 13.72 -4.42 14.39
C ASN A 13 14.47 -4.08 13.10
N HIS A 14 14.19 -4.77 12.00
CA HIS A 14 14.79 -4.45 10.70
C HIS A 14 14.29 -3.11 10.16
N ILE A 15 12.99 -2.84 10.23
CA ILE A 15 12.41 -1.58 9.74
C ILE A 15 12.81 -0.40 10.63
N ASP A 16 12.92 -0.60 11.95
CA ASP A 16 13.32 0.45 12.89
C ASP A 16 14.80 0.83 12.75
N ASN A 17 15.64 -0.06 12.21
CA ASN A 17 17.05 0.21 11.91
C ASN A 17 17.27 0.75 10.49
N LEU A 18 16.22 0.84 9.68
CA LEU A 18 16.28 1.42 8.34
C LEU A 18 15.80 2.87 8.40
N GLU A 19 16.54 3.75 7.72
CA GLU A 19 16.11 5.13 7.54
C GLU A 19 14.74 5.14 6.81
N PRO A 20 13.71 5.82 7.35
CA PRO A 20 12.36 5.81 6.76
C PRO A 20 12.33 6.26 5.30
N GLU A 21 13.26 7.14 4.91
CA GLU A 21 13.48 7.65 3.56
C GLU A 21 13.95 6.57 2.57
N LYS A 22 14.53 5.47 3.07
CA LYS A 22 14.94 4.31 2.26
C LYS A 22 13.81 3.31 2.04
N ILE A 23 12.66 3.53 2.66
CA ILE A 23 11.51 2.64 2.55
C ILE A 23 10.44 3.35 1.72
N ALA A 24 10.11 2.73 0.59
CA ALA A 24 9.12 3.26 -0.34
C ALA A 24 7.89 2.34 -0.44
N VAL A 25 6.72 2.96 -0.60
CA VAL A 25 5.45 2.28 -0.84
C VAL A 25 4.83 2.80 -2.14
N CYS A 26 4.55 1.88 -3.06
CA CYS A 26 3.87 2.15 -4.32
C CYS A 26 2.40 2.57 -4.09
N SER A 27 1.90 3.49 -4.91
CA SER A 27 0.52 3.96 -4.89
C SER A 27 -0.52 2.83 -5.00
N VAL A 28 -0.22 1.76 -5.74
CA VAL A 28 -1.07 0.57 -5.86
C VAL A 28 -1.28 -0.09 -4.50
N VAL A 29 -0.20 -0.31 -3.74
CA VAL A 29 -0.28 -0.91 -2.40
C VAL A 29 -1.05 0.00 -1.43
N LYS A 30 -0.90 1.32 -1.55
CA LYS A 30 -1.72 2.27 -0.77
C LYS A 30 -3.21 2.12 -1.06
N ALA A 31 -3.58 1.94 -2.33
CA ALA A 31 -4.96 1.73 -2.72
C ALA A 31 -5.54 0.44 -2.10
N GLU A 32 -4.80 -0.67 -2.12
CA GLU A 32 -5.21 -1.93 -1.48
C GLU A 32 -5.39 -1.79 0.04
N LEU A 33 -4.45 -1.12 0.71
CA LEU A 33 -4.54 -0.85 2.14
C LEU A 33 -5.79 -0.02 2.46
N PHE A 34 -6.04 1.07 1.72
CA PHE A 34 -7.22 1.91 1.91
C PHE A 34 -8.52 1.15 1.65
N TYR A 35 -8.55 0.30 0.63
CA TYR A 35 -9.70 -0.57 0.37
C TYR A 35 -9.96 -1.52 1.56
N GLY A 36 -8.91 -2.13 2.12
CA GLY A 36 -9.00 -2.93 3.35
C GLY A 36 -9.53 -2.13 4.55
N SER A 37 -9.13 -0.86 4.69
CA SER A 37 -9.69 0.03 5.71
C SER A 37 -11.19 0.28 5.52
N MET A 38 -11.64 0.47 4.27
CA MET A 38 -13.05 0.71 3.97
C MET A 38 -13.94 -0.51 4.28
N LYS A 39 -13.39 -1.73 4.18
CA LYS A 39 -14.11 -2.98 4.50
C LYS A 39 -14.20 -3.28 6.01
N SER A 40 -13.56 -2.49 6.85
CA SER A 40 -13.50 -2.74 8.30
C SER A 40 -14.70 -2.19 9.08
N ASN A 41 -14.92 -2.66 10.31
CA ASN A 41 -15.98 -2.17 11.20
C ASN A 41 -15.90 -0.67 11.51
N ASN A 42 -14.73 -0.04 11.37
CA ASN A 42 -14.52 1.39 11.65
C ASN A 42 -13.68 2.06 10.53
N PRO A 43 -14.27 2.32 9.36
CA PRO A 43 -13.54 2.77 8.18
C PRO A 43 -12.71 4.05 8.38
N LYS A 44 -13.29 5.08 9.02
CA LYS A 44 -12.60 6.36 9.28
C LYS A 44 -11.38 6.19 10.19
N LYS A 45 -11.52 5.41 11.27
CA LYS A 45 -10.43 5.17 12.23
C LYS A 45 -9.28 4.40 11.57
N ASN A 46 -9.60 3.36 10.82
CA ASN A 46 -8.61 2.52 10.16
C ASN A 46 -7.92 3.24 9.01
N LEU A 47 -8.65 4.06 8.24
CA LEU A 47 -8.05 4.91 7.22
C LEU A 47 -7.05 5.91 7.83
N ASN A 48 -7.40 6.57 8.93
CA ASN A 48 -6.50 7.52 9.59
C ASN A 48 -5.24 6.84 10.15
N LEU A 49 -5.39 5.64 10.71
CA LEU A 49 -4.27 4.84 11.19
C LEU A 49 -3.34 4.47 10.03
N GLN A 50 -3.89 4.00 8.92
CA GLN A 50 -3.09 3.67 7.74
C GLN A 50 -2.42 4.89 7.11
N LYS A 51 -3.10 6.03 7.03
CA LYS A 51 -2.49 7.29 6.56
C LYS A 51 -1.30 7.70 7.42
N SER A 52 -1.46 7.63 8.75
CA SER A 52 -0.38 7.97 9.70
C SER A 52 0.78 6.98 9.63
N PHE A 53 0.49 5.70 9.36
CA PHE A 53 1.52 4.70 9.15
C PHE A 53 2.29 4.96 7.85
N LEU A 54 1.57 5.22 6.75
CA LEU A 54 2.12 5.42 5.42
C LEU A 54 2.84 6.76 5.24
N SER A 55 2.57 7.76 6.08
CA SER A 55 3.25 9.06 6.02
C SER A 55 4.73 8.99 6.41
N GLN A 56 5.16 7.88 7.01
CA GLN A 56 6.56 7.65 7.39
C GLN A 56 7.41 7.12 6.23
N PHE A 57 6.78 6.78 5.09
CA PHE A 57 7.47 6.15 3.95
C PHE A 57 7.37 7.01 2.69
N VAL A 58 8.36 6.85 1.81
CA VAL A 58 8.35 7.49 0.49
C VAL A 58 7.21 6.94 -0.35
N SER A 59 6.45 7.82 -0.99
CA SER A 59 5.37 7.42 -1.91
C SER A 59 5.89 7.36 -3.33
N LEU A 60 5.85 6.20 -3.96
CA LEU A 60 6.16 6.09 -5.40
C LEU A 60 4.86 6.03 -6.22
N PRO A 61 4.71 6.88 -7.25
CA PRO A 61 3.60 6.76 -8.18
C PRO A 61 3.74 5.46 -9.00
N PHE A 62 2.62 5.00 -9.54
CA PHE A 62 2.59 3.96 -10.57
C PHE A 62 2.23 4.66 -11.87
N ASP A 63 3.24 4.94 -12.68
CA ASP A 63 3.15 5.65 -13.95
C ASP A 63 3.27 4.69 -15.15
N ASP A 64 3.24 5.25 -16.37
CA ASP A 64 3.28 4.46 -17.60
C ASP A 64 4.60 3.67 -17.74
N SER A 65 5.72 4.22 -17.27
CA SER A 65 7.00 3.50 -17.24
C SER A 65 6.97 2.28 -16.31
N CYS A 66 6.32 2.41 -15.15
CA CYS A 66 6.05 1.27 -14.29
C CYS A 66 5.14 0.24 -14.97
N ALA A 67 4.13 0.70 -15.72
CA ALA A 67 3.21 -0.17 -16.45
C ALA A 67 3.91 -0.97 -17.57
N GLU A 68 4.83 -0.36 -18.32
CA GLU A 68 5.63 -1.02 -19.36
C GLU A 68 6.49 -2.14 -18.76
N ILE A 69 7.21 -1.86 -17.66
CA ILE A 69 8.03 -2.86 -16.97
C ILE A 69 7.15 -3.98 -16.39
N TYR A 70 6.02 -3.61 -15.81
CA TYR A 70 5.11 -4.55 -15.15
C TYR A 70 4.36 -5.42 -16.16
N CYS A 71 4.08 -4.94 -17.39
CA CYS A 71 3.40 -5.69 -18.44
C CYS A 71 4.12 -6.99 -18.81
N HIS A 72 5.46 -6.98 -18.77
CA HIS A 72 6.27 -8.19 -18.99
C HIS A 72 6.17 -9.22 -17.87
N ARG A 73 5.50 -8.90 -16.76
CA ARG A 73 5.25 -9.81 -15.64
C ARG A 73 3.73 -10.06 -15.57
N PHE A 74 3.31 -11.32 -15.63
CA PHE A 74 1.92 -11.84 -15.68
C PHE A 74 0.98 -11.45 -14.50
N VAL A 75 1.13 -10.28 -13.88
CA VAL A 75 0.50 -9.91 -12.59
C VAL A 75 -0.43 -8.70 -12.72
N ILE A 76 -0.71 -8.17 -13.93
CA ILE A 76 -1.61 -7.01 -14.11
C ILE A 76 -3.11 -7.35 -13.95
N TYR A 77 -3.51 -8.62 -14.02
CA TYR A 77 -4.92 -9.01 -13.95
C TYR A 77 -5.71 -8.49 -12.72
N PRO A 78 -5.16 -8.40 -11.49
CA PRO A 78 -5.90 -7.88 -10.34
C PRO A 78 -6.12 -6.36 -10.38
N ILE A 79 -5.19 -5.60 -10.97
CA ILE A 79 -5.23 -4.12 -10.99
C ILE A 79 -6.24 -3.62 -12.04
N ILE A 80 -6.30 -4.26 -13.21
CA ILE A 80 -7.29 -3.93 -14.25
C ILE A 80 -8.72 -4.26 -13.76
N ASP A 81 -8.91 -5.37 -13.05
CA ASP A 81 -10.24 -5.76 -12.52
C ASP A 81 -10.77 -4.73 -11.49
N LEU A 82 -9.87 -4.15 -10.68
CA LEU A 82 -10.19 -3.05 -9.75
C LEU A 82 -10.54 -1.74 -10.47
N LEU A 83 -9.88 -1.42 -11.58
CA LEU A 83 -10.19 -0.24 -12.40
C LEU A 83 -11.51 -0.42 -13.17
N GLN A 84 -11.79 -1.61 -13.71
CA GLN A 84 -13.03 -1.89 -14.43
C GLN A 84 -14.25 -1.91 -13.50
N LYS A 85 -14.14 -2.44 -12.27
CA LYS A 85 -15.24 -2.43 -11.30
C LYS A 85 -15.69 -1.03 -10.85
N LYS A 86 -14.82 -0.01 -10.93
CA LYS A 86 -15.15 1.36 -10.54
C LYS A 86 -15.77 2.20 -11.67
N SER A 87 -15.66 1.74 -12.92
CA SER A 87 -16.31 2.38 -14.07
C SER A 87 -17.74 1.87 -14.33
N MET A 88 -18.22 0.91 -13.55
CA MET A 88 -19.58 0.33 -13.63
C MET A 88 -20.51 0.76 -12.47
N LEU A 89 -20.13 1.77 -11.69
CA LEU A 89 -20.96 2.40 -10.65
C LEU A 89 -21.08 3.91 -10.89
#